data_AF-A0A528AZV0-F1
#
_entry.id   AF-A0A528AZV0-F1
#
_cell.length_a   1.000
_cell.length_b   1.000
_cell.length_c   1.000
_cell.angle_alpha   90.00
_cell.angle_beta   90.00
_cell.angle_gamma   90.00
#
_symmetry.space_group_name_H-M   'P 1'
#
loop_
_entity.id
_entity.type
_entity.pdbx_description
1 polymer ?
#
loop_
_entity_poly.entity_id
_entity_poly.type
_entity_poly.pdbx_seq_one_letter_code
_entity_poly.pdbx_strand_id
1 'polypeptide(L)' 'VLQVEKRNPQLAARLATALRSWRSLEPARRGKAREALLSISNAEDLSADLRDIVERTLA' A
#
# COMPACT_ATOMS: atom_id res chain seq x y z
N VAL A 1 4.58 6.78 -0.15
CA VAL A 1 4.67 5.68 0.83
C VAL A 1 6.10 5.19 0.96
N LEU A 2 6.74 4.59 -0.07
CA LEU A 2 8.10 4.03 0.03
C LEU A 2 9.19 5.01 0.51
N GLN A 3 9.12 6.29 0.13
CA GLN A 3 10.05 7.31 0.64
C GLN A 3 9.85 7.59 2.13
N VAL A 4 8.60 7.51 2.60
CA VAL A 4 8.24 7.67 4.01
C VAL A 4 8.63 6.42 4.80
N GLU A 5 8.45 5.23 4.21
CA GLU A 5 8.80 3.95 4.83
C GLU A 5 10.22 3.93 5.38
N LYS A 6 11.19 4.41 4.59
CA LYS A 6 12.60 4.47 5.00
C LYS A 6 12.88 5.36 6.21
N ARG A 7 12.01 6.33 6.51
CA ARG A 7 12.21 7.35 7.54
C ARG A 7 11.27 7.19 8.74
N ASN A 8 10.06 6.71 8.48
CA ASN A 8 8.98 6.52 9.43
C ASN A 8 8.02 5.43 8.94
N PRO A 9 8.30 4.16 9.24
CA PRO A 9 7.46 3.02 8.85
C PRO A 9 6.02 3.12 9.36
N GLN A 10 5.81 3.63 10.58
CA GLN A 10 4.47 3.76 11.15
C GLN A 10 3.60 4.75 10.35
N LEU A 11 4.19 5.87 9.91
CA LEU A 11 3.50 6.83 9.06
C LEU A 11 3.21 6.24 7.68
N ALA A 12 4.16 5.50 7.10
CA ALA A 12 3.97 4.85 5.81
C ALA A 12 2.84 3.80 5.85
N ALA A 13 2.79 2.98 6.90
CA ALA A 13 1.71 2.04 7.19
C ALA A 13 0.35 2.76 7.28
N ARG A 14 0.28 3.87 8.03
CA ARG A 14 -0.94 4.69 8.13
C ARG A 14 -1.36 5.29 6.79
N LEU A 15 -0.44 5.75 5.96
CA LEU A 15 -0.73 6.23 4.60
C LEU A 15 -1.28 5.11 3.70
N ALA A 16 -0.74 3.89 3.80
CA ALA A 16 -1.21 2.75 3.01
C ALA A 16 -2.68 2.37 3.31
N THR A 17 -3.17 2.67 4.52
CA THR A 17 -4.58 2.42 4.86
C THR A 17 -5.58 3.20 4.00
N ALA A 18 -5.16 4.34 3.42
CA ALA A 18 -6.01 5.12 2.52
C ALA A 18 -6.41 4.34 1.25
N LEU A 19 -5.66 3.28 0.90
CA LEU A 19 -5.96 2.43 -0.24
C LEU A 19 -6.83 1.22 0.13
N ARG A 20 -7.25 1.00 1.39
CA ARG A 20 -8.07 -0.17 1.77
C ARG A 20 -9.38 -0.31 0.99
N SER A 21 -10.00 0.81 0.62
CA SER A 21 -11.26 0.86 -0.13
C SER A 21 -11.06 0.92 -1.65
N TRP A 22 -9.88 0.58 -2.18
CA TRP A 22 -9.56 0.69 -3.61
C TRP A 22 -10.52 -0.07 -4.53
N ARG A 23 -11.13 -1.17 -4.05
CA ARG A 23 -12.11 -1.98 -4.79
C ARG A 23 -13.41 -1.22 -5.09
N SER A 24 -13.74 -0.20 -4.31
CA SER A 24 -14.93 0.65 -4.52
C SER A 24 -14.70 1.76 -5.54
N LEU A 25 -13.47 1.92 -6.05
CA LEU A 25 -13.17 2.94 -7.06
C LEU A 25 -13.69 2.53 -8.44
N GLU A 26 -13.92 3.55 -9.27
CA GLU A 26 -14.18 3.40 -10.70
C GLU A 26 -13.09 2.57 -11.40
N PRO A 27 -13.41 1.79 -12.45
CA PRO A 27 -12.51 0.78 -13.02
C PRO A 27 -11.10 1.29 -13.33
N ALA A 28 -10.97 2.46 -13.94
CA ALA A 28 -9.67 3.05 -14.28
C ALA A 28 -8.84 3.41 -13.03
N ARG A 29 -9.46 3.93 -11.98
CA ARG A 29 -8.78 4.27 -10.72
C ARG A 29 -8.46 3.03 -9.91
N ARG A 30 -9.36 2.05 -9.93
CA ARG A 30 -9.16 0.73 -9.31
C ARG A 30 -7.93 0.02 -9.88
N GLY A 31 -7.75 0.06 -11.21
CA GLY A 31 -6.56 -0.47 -11.87
C GLY A 31 -5.28 0.19 -11.36
N LYS A 32 -5.22 1.53 -11.35
CA LYS A 32 -4.07 2.29 -10.84
C LYS A 32 -3.79 2.02 -9.36
N ALA A 33 -4.82 1.91 -8.55
CA ALA A 33 -4.68 1.61 -7.12
C ALA A 33 -4.11 0.20 -6.90
N ARG A 34 -4.57 -0.79 -7.67
CA ARG A 34 -4.03 -2.15 -7.65
C ARG A 34 -2.57 -2.18 -8.05
N GLU A 35 -2.20 -1.51 -9.14
CA GLU A 35 -0.80 -1.40 -9.59
C GLU A 35 0.09 -0.76 -8.53
N ALA A 36 -0.39 0.33 -7.90
CA ALA A 36 0.34 0.99 -6.82
C ALA A 36 0.53 0.06 -5.61
N LEU A 37 -0.51 -0.68 -5.20
CA LEU A 37 -0.42 -1.66 -4.11
C LEU A 37 0.56 -2.80 -4.43
N LEU A 38 0.54 -3.33 -5.65
CA LEU A 38 1.49 -4.35 -6.11
C LEU A 38 2.93 -3.82 -6.17
N SER A 39 3.10 -2.57 -6.62
CA SER A 39 4.41 -1.93 -6.60
C SER A 39 4.95 -1.75 -5.19
N ILE A 40 4.07 -1.47 -4.21
CA ILE A 40 4.47 -1.38 -2.80
C ILE A 40 4.80 -2.78 -2.27
N SER A 41 3.98 -3.80 -2.54
CA SER A 41 4.21 -5.17 -2.03
C SER A 41 5.53 -5.78 -2.51
N ASN A 42 5.95 -5.42 -3.73
CA ASN A 42 7.19 -5.90 -4.34
C ASN A 42 8.43 -5.13 -3.90
N ALA A 43 8.30 -4.09 -3.08
CA ALA A 43 9.47 -3.40 -2.55
C ALA A 43 10.20 -4.28 -1.53
N GLU A 44 11.53 -4.23 -1.57
CA GLU A 44 12.41 -4.84 -0.58
C GLU A 44 12.42 -4.01 0.72
N ASP A 45 12.84 -4.63 1.83
CA ASP A 45 13.03 -3.99 3.14
C ASP A 45 11.79 -3.25 3.70
N LEU A 46 10.59 -3.67 3.33
CA LEU A 46 9.36 -3.20 3.97
C LEU A 46 9.31 -3.63 5.44
N SER A 47 8.92 -2.70 6.32
CA SER A 47 8.51 -3.05 7.67
C SER A 47 7.36 -4.06 7.68
N ALA A 48 7.28 -4.83 8.77
CA ALA A 48 6.20 -5.79 8.99
C ALA A 48 4.82 -5.12 8.92
N ASP A 49 4.67 -3.91 9.48
CA ASP A 49 3.40 -3.18 9.50
C ASP A 49 2.92 -2.78 8.10
N LEU A 50 3.81 -2.22 7.28
CA LEU A 50 3.45 -1.82 5.93
C LEU A 50 3.17 -3.06 5.05
N ARG A 51 3.96 -4.13 5.22
CA ARG A 51 3.75 -5.40 4.52
C ARG A 51 2.38 -6.00 4.85
N ASP A 52 2.04 -6.14 6.14
CA ASP A 52 0.73 -6.69 6.57
C ASP A 52 -0.44 -5.88 6.00
N ILE A 53 -0.39 -4.55 6.09
CA ILE A 53 -1.47 -3.70 5.57
C ILE A 53 -1.65 -3.89 4.07
N VAL A 54 -0.57 -3.94 3.30
CA VAL A 54 -0.63 -4.07 1.84
C VAL A 54 -1.10 -5.46 1.43
N GLU A 55 -0.59 -6.51 2.06
CA GLU A 55 -1.01 -7.90 1.80
C GLU A 55 -2.49 -8.10 2.11
N ARG A 56 -2.96 -7.62 3.27
CA ARG A 56 -4.39 -7.66 3.64
C ARG A 56 -5.28 -6.81 2.73
N THR A 57 -4.72 -5.76 2.13
CA THR A 57 -5.47 -4.90 1.21
C THR A 57 -5.58 -5.53 -0.18
N LEU A 58 -4.59 -6.35 -0.57
CA LEU A 58 -4.56 -7.07 -1.85
C LEU A 58 -5.32 -8.40 -1.81
N ALA A 59 -5.37 -9.07 -0.65
CA ALA A 59 -6.28 -10.19 -0.38
C ALA A 59 -7.73 -9.77 -0.62
#